data_AF-A0A0Q6EVF1-F1
#
_entry.id   AF-A0A0Q6EVF1-F1
#
_cell.length_a   1.000
_cell.length_b   1.000
_cell.length_c   1.000
_cell.angle_alpha   90.00
_cell.angle_beta   90.00
_cell.angle_gamma   90.00
#
_symmetry.space_group_name_H-M   'P 1'
#
loop_
_entity.id
_entity.type
_entity.pdbx_description
1 polymer ?
#
loop_
_entity_poly.entity_id
_entity_poly.type
_entity_poly.pdbx_seq_one_letter_code
_entity_poly.pdbx_strand_id
1 'polypeptide(L)'
;MISPIDGASARLSTGSLGLSGVSAPSAASFGGAGAVGAPDFASVMKQVASDAVGTLKTSETVSIDAMHGKASTQAVVDAVMNAERTLQTAVTLRDKVVSAYLEISRMAI
;
A
#
# COMPACT_ATOMS: atom_id res chain seq x y z
N MET A 1 -37.89 -15.74 -32.79
CA MET A 1 -37.76 -14.53 -33.61
C MET A 1 -36.44 -13.87 -33.26
N ILE A 2 -35.49 -13.95 -34.18
CA ILE A 2 -34.11 -13.49 -34.02
C ILE A 2 -33.91 -12.30 -34.97
N SER A 3 -33.32 -11.21 -34.46
CA SER A 3 -32.52 -10.18 -35.15
C SER A 3 -32.61 -8.83 -34.40
N PRO A 4 -31.64 -7.90 -34.57
CA PRO A 4 -30.32 -8.03 -35.17
C PRO A 4 -29.16 -7.51 -34.30
N ILE A 5 -27.98 -8.03 -34.61
CA ILE A 5 -26.67 -7.42 -34.38
C ILE A 5 -26.50 -6.38 -35.50
N ASP A 6 -26.55 -5.07 -35.18
CA ASP A 6 -25.92 -4.02 -35.99
C ASP A 6 -25.82 -2.72 -35.17
N GLY A 7 -24.67 -2.06 -35.26
CA GLY A 7 -24.37 -0.84 -34.49
C GLY A 7 -22.95 -0.75 -33.93
N ALA A 8 -22.00 -1.53 -34.44
CA ALA A 8 -20.57 -1.26 -34.29
C ALA A 8 -20.19 -0.09 -35.19
N SER A 9 -20.39 1.15 -34.75
CA SER A 9 -19.73 2.35 -35.29
C SER A 9 -20.03 3.57 -34.43
N ALA A 10 -19.00 4.39 -34.23
CA ALA A 10 -19.02 5.71 -33.59
C ALA A 10 -19.12 5.71 -32.05
N ARG A 11 -17.97 5.58 -31.38
CA ARG A 11 -17.47 6.53 -30.36
C ARG A 11 -15.95 6.36 -30.14
N LEU A 12 -15.18 6.56 -31.21
CA LEU A 12 -13.77 6.92 -31.10
C LEU A 12 -13.66 8.42 -31.39
N SER A 13 -13.80 9.25 -30.35
CA SER A 13 -13.27 10.62 -30.35
C SER A 13 -12.47 10.80 -29.06
N THR A 14 -11.18 10.51 -29.18
CA THR A 14 -10.07 11.39 -28.81
C THR A 14 -10.35 12.42 -27.71
N GLY A 15 -9.59 12.33 -26.61
CA GLY A 15 -9.18 13.52 -25.87
C GLY A 15 -9.51 13.55 -24.38
N SER A 16 -8.88 12.65 -23.61
CA SER A 16 -8.32 12.84 -22.26
C SER A 16 -8.39 11.50 -21.52
N LEU A 17 -7.23 10.88 -21.30
CA LEU A 17 -7.10 9.73 -20.41
C LEU A 17 -7.41 10.21 -18.99
N GLY A 18 -8.70 10.19 -18.64
CA GLY A 18 -9.17 10.23 -17.27
C GLY A 18 -8.79 8.95 -16.57
N LEU A 19 -7.62 8.94 -15.92
CA LEU A 19 -7.29 8.01 -14.84
C LEU A 19 -8.11 8.39 -13.60
N SER A 20 -9.42 8.24 -13.69
CA SER A 20 -10.36 8.36 -12.57
C SER A 20 -10.68 6.95 -12.09
N GLY A 21 -9.86 6.41 -11.19
CA GLY A 21 -10.13 5.08 -10.63
C GLY A 21 -9.02 4.42 -9.82
N VAL A 22 -7.77 4.90 -9.90
CA VAL A 22 -6.73 4.51 -8.94
C VAL A 22 -6.65 5.59 -7.87
N SER A 23 -7.46 5.43 -6.82
CA SER A 23 -7.15 6.02 -5.52
C SER A 23 -5.95 5.25 -4.96
N ALA A 24 -4.76 5.66 -5.38
CA ALA A 24 -3.53 5.27 -4.71
C ALA A 24 -3.66 5.70 -3.23
N PRO A 25 -3.25 4.86 -2.26
CA PRO A 25 -3.12 5.34 -0.89
C PRO A 25 -2.16 6.50 -0.94
N SER A 26 -2.65 7.68 -0.56
CA SER A 26 -1.85 8.89 -0.47
C SER A 26 -0.76 8.60 0.54
N ALA A 27 0.45 8.30 0.05
CA ALA A 27 1.63 8.21 0.88
C ALA A 27 1.74 9.56 1.59
N ALA A 28 1.51 9.56 2.90
CA ALA A 28 1.66 10.73 3.73
C ALA A 28 3.08 11.27 3.51
N SER A 29 3.15 12.40 2.80
CA SER A 29 4.39 13.14 2.61
C SER A 29 4.79 13.68 3.98
N PHE A 30 5.70 12.98 4.65
CA PHE A 30 6.41 13.52 5.81
C PHE A 30 7.53 14.42 5.30
N GLY A 31 7.15 15.60 4.81
CA GLY A 31 8.05 16.64 4.35
C GLY A 31 7.79 17.95 5.07
N GLY A 32 8.79 18.41 5.82
CA GLY A 32 9.00 19.83 6.12
C GLY A 32 8.44 20.33 7.46
N ALA A 33 9.35 20.58 8.40
CA ALA A 33 9.11 21.45 9.52
C ALA A 33 8.76 22.88 9.04
N GLY A 34 7.66 23.44 9.56
CA GLY A 34 7.24 24.81 9.30
C GLY A 34 5.93 25.11 10.01
N ALA A 35 6.03 25.65 11.24
CA ALA A 35 4.89 26.00 12.07
C ALA A 35 4.13 27.22 11.53
N VAL A 36 2.80 27.11 11.34
CA VAL A 36 1.74 28.09 11.67
C VAL A 36 0.40 27.35 11.61
N GLY A 37 -0.31 27.23 12.74
CA GLY A 37 -1.70 26.73 12.79
C GLY A 37 -1.89 25.21 12.72
N ALA A 38 -0.95 24.42 13.24
CA ALA A 38 -0.99 22.96 13.16
C ALA A 38 -2.21 22.38 13.92
N PRO A 39 -2.95 21.42 13.33
CA PRO A 39 -3.96 20.67 14.07
C PRO A 39 -3.32 20.02 15.29
N ASP A 40 -3.97 20.20 16.44
CA ASP A 40 -3.56 19.61 17.72
C ASP A 40 -3.18 18.15 17.52
N PHE A 41 -2.04 17.71 18.07
CA PHE A 41 -1.54 16.34 17.90
C PHE A 41 -2.60 15.28 18.24
N ALA A 42 -3.42 15.57 19.26
CA ALA A 42 -4.56 14.73 19.64
C ALA A 42 -5.64 14.62 18.54
N SER A 43 -5.88 15.70 17.80
CA SER A 43 -6.80 15.72 16.65
C SER A 43 -6.24 14.92 15.47
N VAL A 44 -4.94 15.04 15.21
CA VAL A 44 -4.26 14.22 14.20
C VAL A 44 -4.33 12.74 14.56
N MET A 45 -4.06 12.38 15.83
CA MET A 45 -4.18 11.00 16.29
C MET A 45 -5.62 10.47 16.26
N LYS A 46 -6.62 11.30 16.58
CA LYS A 46 -8.03 10.93 16.45
C LYS A 46 -8.41 10.67 14.99
N GLN A 47 -7.92 11.49 14.07
CA GLN A 47 -8.15 11.30 12.64
C GLN A 47 -7.52 10.00 12.15
N VAL A 48 -6.27 9.74 12.51
CA VAL A 48 -5.57 8.49 12.18
C VAL A 48 -6.30 7.26 12.74
N ALA A 49 -6.80 7.34 13.99
CA ALA A 49 -7.57 6.25 14.58
C ALA A 49 -8.91 6.01 13.87
N SER A 50 -9.61 7.09 13.49
CA SER A 50 -10.85 7.00 12.72
C SER A 50 -10.63 6.39 11.33
N ASP A 51 -9.56 6.81 10.66
CA ASP A 51 -9.18 6.32 9.34
C ASP A 51 -8.72 4.85 9.40
N ALA A 52 -8.06 4.45 10.48
CA ALA A 52 -7.69 3.05 10.72
C ALA A 52 -8.95 2.16 10.86
N VAL A 53 -9.96 2.59 11.62
CA VAL A 53 -11.23 1.86 11.76
C VAL A 53 -11.97 1.74 10.41
N GLY A 54 -12.02 2.83 9.64
CA GLY A 54 -12.59 2.81 8.29
C GLY A 54 -11.83 1.87 7.34
N THR A 55 -10.51 1.85 7.44
CA THR A 55 -9.63 0.98 6.65
C THR A 55 -9.81 -0.49 7.04
N LEU A 56 -9.96 -0.81 8.32
CA LEU A 56 -10.22 -2.18 8.79
C LEU A 56 -11.55 -2.71 8.25
N LYS A 57 -12.63 -1.92 8.32
CA LYS A 57 -13.94 -2.31 7.78
C LYS A 57 -13.91 -2.53 6.26
N THR A 58 -13.14 -1.71 5.55
CA THR A 58 -12.91 -1.86 4.11
C THR A 58 -12.11 -3.13 3.83
N SER A 59 -11.05 -3.38 4.61
CA SER A 59 -10.22 -4.58 4.52
C SER A 59 -11.03 -5.86 4.78
N GLU A 60 -12.00 -5.82 5.68
CA GLU A 60 -12.87 -6.96 5.99
C GLU A 60 -13.81 -7.28 4.81
N THR A 61 -14.36 -6.25 4.17
CA THR A 61 -15.16 -6.40 2.94
C THR A 61 -14.33 -6.98 1.79
N VAL A 62 -13.12 -6.46 1.59
CA VAL A 62 -12.18 -6.96 0.57
C VAL A 62 -11.70 -8.38 0.88
N SER A 63 -11.54 -8.73 2.15
CA SER A 63 -11.14 -10.08 2.57
C SER A 63 -12.25 -11.10 2.31
N ILE A 64 -13.51 -10.72 2.53
CA ILE A 64 -14.68 -11.54 2.16
C ILE A 64 -14.69 -11.75 0.63
N ASP A 65 -14.47 -10.70 -0.15
CA ASP A 65 -14.40 -10.79 -1.62
C ASP A 65 -13.19 -11.61 -2.13
N ALA A 66 -12.09 -11.65 -1.36
CA ALA A 66 -10.90 -12.44 -1.68
C ALA A 66 -11.09 -13.94 -1.37
N MET A 67 -11.83 -14.28 -0.30
CA MET A 67 -12.20 -15.66 0.03
C MET A 67 -13.10 -16.30 -1.04
N HIS A 68 -13.73 -15.52 -1.90
CA HIS A 68 -14.46 -16.00 -3.09
C HIS A 68 -13.55 -16.52 -4.23
N GLY A 69 -12.22 -16.67 -4.03
CA GLY A 69 -11.39 -17.62 -4.78
C GLY A 69 -10.60 -17.08 -5.97
N LYS A 70 -9.93 -15.92 -5.85
CA LYS A 70 -9.18 -15.29 -6.98
C LYS A 70 -7.63 -15.42 -6.93
N ALA A 71 -7.04 -16.25 -6.06
CA ALA A 71 -5.58 -16.39 -5.97
C ALA A 71 -5.09 -17.71 -6.59
N SER A 72 -4.40 -17.62 -7.73
CA SER A 72 -3.78 -18.76 -8.41
C SER A 72 -2.57 -19.28 -7.61
N THR A 73 -2.20 -20.54 -7.77
CA THR A 73 -0.98 -21.12 -7.17
C THR A 73 0.30 -20.36 -7.56
N GLN A 74 0.29 -19.67 -8.70
CA GLN A 74 1.37 -18.76 -9.12
C GLN A 74 1.46 -17.52 -8.22
N ALA A 75 0.32 -16.93 -7.81
CA ALA A 75 0.31 -15.78 -6.91
C ALA A 75 0.89 -16.11 -5.52
N VAL A 76 0.72 -17.36 -5.07
CA VAL A 76 1.35 -17.84 -3.82
C VAL A 76 2.86 -17.91 -3.95
N VAL A 77 3.38 -18.42 -5.08
CA VAL A 77 4.83 -18.50 -5.33
C VAL A 77 5.45 -17.10 -5.48
N ASP A 78 4.79 -16.18 -6.17
CA ASP A 78 5.25 -14.79 -6.29
C ASP A 78 5.29 -14.08 -4.93
N ALA A 79 4.28 -14.31 -4.09
CA ALA A 79 4.25 -13.77 -2.73
C ALA A 79 5.40 -14.31 -1.88
N VAL A 80 5.71 -15.61 -1.98
CA VAL A 80 6.85 -16.23 -1.27
C VAL A 80 8.18 -15.69 -1.77
N MET A 81 8.37 -15.55 -3.08
CA MET A 81 9.59 -14.97 -3.67
C MET A 81 9.81 -13.51 -3.24
N ASN A 82 8.74 -12.72 -3.12
CA ASN A 82 8.83 -11.36 -2.59
C ASN A 82 9.15 -11.32 -1.09
N ALA A 83 8.60 -12.26 -0.32
CA ALA A 83 8.92 -12.42 1.09
C ALA A 83 10.40 -12.77 1.29
N GLU A 84 10.99 -13.64 0.46
CA GLU A 84 12.41 -14.00 0.52
C GLU A 84 13.34 -12.79 0.27
N ARG A 85 13.03 -11.95 -0.72
CA ARG A 85 13.80 -10.72 -0.98
C ARG A 85 13.74 -9.74 0.18
N THR A 86 12.58 -9.62 0.81
CA THR A 86 12.39 -8.76 1.99
C THR A 86 13.16 -9.32 3.19
N LEU A 87 13.11 -10.64 3.40
CA LEU A 87 13.85 -11.32 4.46
C LEU A 87 15.36 -11.14 4.30
N GLN A 88 15.92 -11.30 3.09
CA GLN A 88 17.34 -11.09 2.83
C GLN A 88 17.79 -9.67 3.20
N THR A 89 16.95 -8.68 2.90
CA THR A 89 17.20 -7.28 3.26
C THR A 89 17.16 -7.08 4.78
N ALA A 90 16.16 -7.67 5.45
CA ALA A 90 16.03 -7.61 6.90
C ALA A 90 17.22 -8.28 7.63
N VAL A 91 17.71 -9.41 7.12
CA VAL A 91 18.89 -10.11 7.67
C VAL A 91 20.14 -9.24 7.52
N THR A 92 20.33 -8.62 6.36
CA THR A 92 21.46 -7.71 6.12
C THR A 92 21.44 -6.52 7.10
N LEU A 93 20.25 -5.99 7.38
CA LEU A 93 20.09 -4.90 8.34
C LEU A 93 20.38 -5.38 9.78
N ARG A 94 19.88 -6.57 10.16
CA ARG A 94 20.15 -7.21 11.45
C ARG A 94 21.65 -7.38 11.68
N ASP A 95 22.38 -7.84 10.67
CA ASP A 95 23.83 -8.02 10.78
C ASP A 95 24.56 -6.68 10.94
N LYS A 96 24.15 -5.62 10.22
CA LYS A 96 24.74 -4.28 10.40
C LYS A 96 24.48 -3.67 11.78
N VAL A 97 23.29 -3.85 12.34
CA VAL A 97 22.96 -3.35 13.69
C VAL A 97 23.77 -4.09 14.74
N VAL A 98 23.95 -5.41 14.59
CA VAL A 98 24.80 -6.20 15.49
C VAL A 98 26.25 -5.73 15.41
N SER A 99 26.80 -5.52 14.21
CA SER A 99 28.17 -4.99 14.05
C SER A 99 28.32 -3.60 14.68
N ALA A 100 27.39 -2.68 14.44
CA ALA A 100 27.43 -1.34 15.03
C ALA A 100 27.35 -1.38 16.57
N TYR A 101 26.55 -2.29 17.14
CA TYR A 101 26.47 -2.49 18.59
C TYR A 101 27.79 -3.01 19.17
N LEU A 102 28.41 -3.99 18.52
CA LEU A 102 29.70 -4.53 18.94
C LEU A 102 30.82 -3.48 18.83
N GLU A 103 30.77 -2.60 17.83
CA GLU A 103 31.72 -1.50 17.64
C GLU A 103 31.58 -0.40 18.71
N ILE A 104 30.35 0.05 19.02
CA ILE A 104 30.07 0.95 20.15
C ILE A 104 30.56 0.33 21.46
N SER A 105 30.28 -0.96 21.68
CA SER A 105 30.65 -1.66 22.91
C SER A 105 32.16 -1.81 23.07
N ARG A 106 32.91 -1.80 21.96
CA ARG A 106 34.37 -1.85 21.96
C ARG A 106 35.03 -0.50 22.22
N MET A 107 34.31 0.59 21.96
CA MET A 107 34.75 1.96 22.23
C MET A 107 34.30 2.46 23.62
N ALA A 108 33.32 1.81 24.24
CA ALA A 108 32.94 2.04 25.63
C ALA A 108 34.00 1.46 26.60
N ILE A 109 35.09 2.22 26.76
CA ILE A 109 35.88 2.33 27.99
C ILE A 109 36.24 3.80 28.21
#